data_AF-A0A9W7EH08-F1
#
_entry.id   AF-A0A9W7EH08-F1
#
_cell.length_a   1.000
_cell.length_b   1.000
_cell.length_c   1.000
_cell.angle_alpha   90.00
_cell.angle_beta   90.00
_cell.angle_gamma   90.00
#
_symmetry.space_group_name_H-M   'P 1'
#
loop_
_entity.id
_entity.type
_entity.pdbx_description
1 polymer ?
#
loop_
_entity_poly.entity_id
_entity_poly.type
_entity_poly.pdbx_seq_one_letter_code
_entity_poly.pdbx_strand_id
1 'polypeptide(L)'
;MDFTGMLQALHPYEMSGAYSFTLLTTPLIGLYFGSRYITFIEDFEPNERLDFAFASDQVYYTIAILGELQICCYALLIRLVDNKYRWTFVSTMTGKQYCSKVFHEASEDVSKFEVLANNRFLWKDFEEEIKEWLSAGIPTWLAEEAEWFDDAVKAQIPDSLVDDPALLLKIRGQSVARVIRNNSRRRSSIAAMIVPTIAGTTAEG
;
A
#
# COMPACT_ATOMS: atom_id res chain seq x y z
N MET A 1 11.15 6.14 9.40
CA MET A 1 12.45 6.81 9.31
C MET A 1 13.45 5.79 9.79
N ASP A 2 14.34 5.29 8.96
CA ASP A 2 15.47 4.50 9.48
C ASP A 2 16.53 5.43 10.09
N PHE A 3 17.44 4.87 10.90
CA PHE A 3 18.53 5.57 11.61
C PHE A 3 19.43 6.44 10.71
N THR A 4 19.33 6.29 9.39
CA THR A 4 20.04 7.02 8.34
C THR A 4 19.29 8.25 7.79
N GLY A 5 18.13 8.63 8.34
CA GLY A 5 17.38 9.81 7.87
C GLY A 5 16.71 9.61 6.52
N MET A 6 16.64 8.37 6.01
CA MET A 6 15.87 8.07 4.80
C MET A 6 14.38 7.98 5.10
N LEU A 7 13.60 8.78 4.37
CA LEU A 7 12.17 8.61 4.19
C LEU A 7 11.94 7.35 3.34
N GLN A 8 11.91 6.18 3.99
CA GLN A 8 11.21 5.05 3.39
C GLN A 8 9.72 5.40 3.39
N ALA A 9 9.18 5.68 2.21
CA ALA A 9 7.74 5.74 1.99
C ALA A 9 7.18 4.32 2.16
N LEU A 10 7.01 3.90 3.41
CA LEU A 10 6.43 2.62 3.77
C LEU A 10 4.94 2.65 3.48
N HIS A 11 4.48 1.73 2.65
CA HIS A 11 3.07 1.43 2.51
C HIS A 11 2.53 1.05 3.90
N PRO A 12 1.35 1.55 4.34
CA PRO A 12 0.83 1.40 5.72
C PRO A 12 0.71 -0.03 6.27
N TYR A 13 0.98 -1.05 5.44
CA TYR A 13 0.72 -2.45 5.72
C TYR A 13 1.99 -3.33 5.79
N GLU A 14 3.19 -2.82 5.49
CA GLU A 14 4.39 -3.67 5.48
C GLU A 14 5.06 -3.84 6.85
N MET A 15 4.96 -2.83 7.73
CA MET A 15 5.62 -2.84 9.04
C MET A 15 4.67 -2.28 10.10
N SER A 16 4.19 -3.15 10.99
CA SER A 16 3.22 -2.85 12.05
C SER A 16 3.86 -2.07 13.21
N GLY A 17 3.09 -1.79 14.26
CA GLY A 17 3.46 -0.99 15.44
C GLY A 17 4.81 -1.29 16.10
N ALA A 18 5.35 -2.50 15.90
CA ALA A 18 6.71 -2.86 16.32
C ALA A 18 7.79 -1.93 15.75
N TYR A 19 7.66 -1.49 14.49
CA TYR A 19 8.62 -0.55 13.87
C TYR A 19 8.47 0.87 14.44
N SER A 20 7.25 1.28 14.79
CA SER A 20 7.01 2.56 15.46
C SER A 20 7.62 2.58 16.86
N PHE A 21 7.58 1.43 17.56
CA PHE A 21 8.17 1.27 18.87
C PHE A 21 9.70 1.19 18.83
N THR A 22 10.31 0.52 17.85
CA THR A 22 11.76 0.55 17.67
C THR A 22 12.25 1.96 17.32
N LEU A 23 11.54 2.69 16.47
CA LEU A 23 11.82 4.10 16.17
C LEU A 23 11.84 5.02 17.39
N LEU A 24 10.92 4.79 18.35
CA LEU A 24 10.87 5.54 19.60
C LEU A 24 12.03 5.17 20.53
N THR A 25 12.37 3.88 20.61
CA THR A 25 13.24 3.34 21.66
C THR A 25 14.71 3.35 21.30
N THR A 26 15.09 3.10 20.05
CA THR A 26 16.50 2.98 19.65
C THR A 26 17.33 4.25 19.88
N PRO A 27 16.89 5.49 19.57
CA PRO A 27 17.69 6.68 19.87
C PRO A 27 17.83 6.95 21.38
N LEU A 28 16.80 6.66 22.18
CA LEU A 28 16.85 6.80 23.64
C LEU A 28 17.85 5.81 24.26
N ILE A 29 17.86 4.57 23.77
CA ILE A 29 18.81 3.53 24.17
C ILE A 29 20.24 3.96 23.79
N GLY A 30 20.44 4.44 22.55
CA GLY A 30 21.75 4.91 22.08
C GLY A 30 22.30 6.07 22.90
N LEU A 31 21.46 7.06 23.25
CA LEU A 31 21.87 8.19 24.09
C LEU A 31 22.20 7.75 25.52
N TYR A 32 21.41 6.83 26.10
CA TYR A 32 21.66 6.30 27.44
C TYR A 32 22.97 5.50 27.50
N PHE A 33 23.19 4.53 26.60
CA PHE A 33 24.42 3.75 26.58
C PHE A 33 25.64 4.59 26.20
N GLY A 34 25.49 5.53 25.27
CA GLY A 34 26.52 6.50 24.93
C GLY A 34 26.95 7.32 26.14
N SER A 35 26.00 7.86 26.92
CA SER A 35 26.33 8.61 28.15
C SER A 35 27.04 7.75 29.19
N ARG A 36 26.62 6.48 29.37
CA ARG A 36 27.23 5.58 30.36
C ARG A 36 28.64 5.15 29.95
N TYR A 37 28.85 4.93 28.65
CA TYR A 37 30.16 4.61 28.09
C TYR A 37 31.15 5.77 28.26
N ILE A 38 30.70 7.01 28.06
CA ILE A 38 31.52 8.21 28.27
C ILE A 38 31.92 8.34 29.75
N THR A 39 30.96 8.25 30.68
CA THR A 39 31.29 8.30 32.12
C THR A 39 32.24 7.18 32.55
N PHE A 40 32.12 6.00 31.93
CA PHE A 40 32.98 4.86 32.23
C PHE A 40 34.43 5.10 31.76
N ILE A 41 34.63 5.71 30.59
CA ILE A 41 35.97 6.08 30.11
C ILE A 41 36.57 7.18 30.99
N GLU A 42 35.80 8.21 31.35
CA GLU A 42 36.27 9.30 32.23
C GLU A 42 36.71 8.80 33.62
N ASP A 43 36.00 7.81 34.18
CA ASP A 43 36.32 7.22 35.49
C ASP A 43 37.54 6.29 35.46
N PHE A 44 37.84 5.65 34.30
CA PHE A 44 38.86 4.62 34.20
C PHE A 44 40.18 5.09 33.56
N GLU A 45 40.12 6.02 32.61
CA GLU A 45 41.28 6.59 31.90
C GLU A 45 41.25 8.12 31.92
N PRO A 46 41.51 8.75 33.08
CA PRO A 46 41.37 10.20 33.25
C PRO A 46 42.34 11.04 32.37
N ASN A 47 43.35 10.40 31.78
CA ASN A 47 44.32 11.01 30.89
C ASN A 47 43.88 10.99 29.41
N GLU A 48 42.89 10.16 29.04
CA GLU A 48 42.23 10.16 27.72
C GLU A 48 40.89 10.90 27.79
N ARG A 49 40.86 12.03 28.51
CA ARG A 49 39.68 12.89 28.57
C ARG A 49 39.34 13.30 27.13
N LEU A 50 38.26 12.74 26.57
CA LEU A 50 37.74 13.23 25.30
C LEU A 50 37.37 14.70 25.53
N ASP A 51 38.03 15.60 24.81
CA ASP A 51 37.67 17.03 24.78
C ASP A 51 36.30 17.17 24.10
N PHE A 52 35.24 16.88 24.83
CA PHE A 52 33.89 17.11 24.38
C PHE A 52 33.64 18.62 24.29
N ALA A 53 32.93 19.04 23.25
CA ALA A 53 32.52 20.43 23.07
C ALA A 53 31.60 20.96 24.19
N PHE A 54 31.16 20.08 25.12
CA PHE A 54 30.17 20.36 26.15
C PHE A 54 30.63 19.79 27.50
N ALA A 55 30.34 20.50 28.60
CA ALA A 55 30.59 20.00 29.95
C ALA A 55 29.69 18.78 30.26
N SER A 56 30.15 17.86 31.13
CA SER A 56 29.43 16.63 31.50
C SER A 56 27.96 16.89 31.89
N ASP A 57 27.69 17.94 32.69
CA ASP A 57 26.34 18.35 33.07
C ASP A 57 25.46 18.75 31.86
N GLN A 58 26.06 19.39 30.84
CA GLN A 58 25.35 19.82 29.63
C GLN A 58 24.97 18.66 28.72
N VAL A 59 25.70 17.53 28.78
CA VAL A 59 25.37 16.32 28.03
C VAL A 59 24.04 15.74 28.52
N TYR A 60 23.83 15.69 29.84
CA TYR A 60 22.57 15.20 30.42
C TYR A 60 21.36 16.07 30.04
N TYR A 61 21.50 17.40 30.12
CA TYR A 61 20.43 18.31 29.69
C TYR A 61 20.11 18.18 28.19
N THR A 62 21.14 18.03 27.35
CA THR A 62 20.96 17.85 25.91
C THR A 62 20.21 16.55 25.60
N ILE A 63 20.56 15.44 26.29
CA ILE A 63 19.85 14.16 26.16
C ILE A 63 18.40 14.28 26.61
N ALA A 64 18.13 14.95 27.73
CA ALA A 64 16.77 15.13 28.24
C ALA A 64 15.90 15.93 27.26
N ILE A 65 16.40 17.06 26.74
CA ILE A 65 15.68 17.91 25.78
C ILE A 65 15.40 17.15 24.49
N LEU A 66 16.38 16.43 23.95
CA LEU A 66 16.20 15.63 22.73
C LEU A 66 15.21 14.48 22.95
N GLY A 67 15.24 13.84 24.11
CA GLY A 67 14.30 12.78 24.49
C GLY A 67 12.87 13.29 24.62
N GLU A 68 12.67 14.44 25.27
CA GLU A 68 11.36 15.08 25.39
C GLU A 68 10.81 15.51 24.03
N LEU A 69 11.65 16.13 23.19
CA LEU A 69 11.27 16.53 21.84
C LEU A 69 10.83 15.33 21.00
N GLN A 70 11.52 14.19 21.11
CA GLN A 70 11.17 12.95 20.44
C GLN A 70 9.79 12.43 20.87
N ILE A 71 9.52 12.43 22.18
CA ILE A 71 8.21 12.01 22.72
C ILE A 71 7.10 12.96 22.23
N CYS A 72 7.34 14.26 22.23
CA CYS A 72 6.40 15.25 21.73
C CYS A 72 6.09 15.05 20.24
N CYS A 73 7.11 14.84 19.40
CA CYS A 73 6.94 14.55 17.98
C CYS A 73 6.11 13.29 17.74
N TYR A 74 6.36 12.22 18.51
CA TYR A 74 5.59 10.98 18.40
C TYR A 74 4.13 11.15 18.87
N ALA A 75 3.91 11.88 19.96
CA ALA A 75 2.56 12.20 20.44
C ALA A 75 1.76 13.02 19.42
N LEU A 76 2.40 13.99 18.77
CA LEU A 76 1.80 14.78 17.69
C LEU A 76 1.47 13.91 16.47
N LEU A 77 2.37 12.99 16.10
CA LEU A 77 2.13 12.05 15.00
C LEU A 77 0.87 11.20 15.25
N ILE A 78 0.72 10.60 16.44
CA ILE A 78 -0.48 9.82 16.78
C ILE A 78 -1.75 10.70 16.77
N ARG A 79 -1.63 11.98 17.17
CA ARG A 79 -2.75 12.93 17.15
C ARG A 79 -3.18 13.28 15.73
N LEU A 80 -2.23 13.43 14.80
CA LEU A 80 -2.48 13.75 13.39
C LEU A 80 -3.02 12.56 12.60
N VAL A 81 -2.72 11.33 13.02
CA VAL A 81 -3.27 10.13 12.40
C VAL A 81 -4.77 9.99 12.69
N ASP A 82 -5.52 9.72 11.62
CA ASP A 82 -6.94 9.41 11.66
C ASP A 82 -7.26 8.31 12.66
N ASN A 83 -8.35 8.49 13.42
CA ASN A 83 -8.70 7.59 14.53
C ASN A 83 -8.85 6.12 14.08
N LYS A 84 -9.30 5.91 12.83
CA LYS A 84 -9.45 4.59 12.20
C LYS A 84 -8.12 3.83 12.07
N TYR A 85 -6.98 4.52 12.05
CA TYR A 85 -5.65 3.95 11.84
C TYR A 85 -4.76 4.00 13.09
N ARG A 86 -5.22 4.56 14.22
CA ARG A 86 -4.40 4.59 15.44
C ARG A 86 -4.07 3.20 15.98
N TRP A 87 -4.97 2.24 15.77
CA TRP A 87 -4.77 0.87 16.22
C TRP A 87 -3.65 0.15 15.43
N THR A 88 -3.31 0.58 14.21
CA THR A 88 -2.23 -0.05 13.42
C THR A 88 -0.85 0.24 14.02
N PHE A 89 -0.70 1.34 14.77
CA PHE A 89 0.53 1.69 15.49
C PHE A 89 0.77 0.86 16.76
N VAL A 90 -0.27 0.21 17.29
CA VAL A 90 -0.18 -0.68 18.47
C VAL A 90 -0.30 -2.14 18.05
N SER A 91 -0.92 -2.40 16.90
CA SER A 91 -1.02 -3.73 16.35
C SER A 91 0.35 -4.26 15.97
N THR A 92 0.63 -5.49 16.35
CA THR A 92 1.78 -6.27 15.89
C THR A 92 1.46 -7.03 14.59
N MET A 93 0.24 -6.90 14.07
CA MET A 93 -0.24 -7.73 12.96
C MET A 93 0.51 -7.40 11.66
N THR A 94 1.14 -8.40 11.06
CA THR A 94 1.88 -8.26 9.80
C THR A 94 0.92 -8.01 8.64
N GLY A 95 1.35 -7.31 7.58
CA GLY A 95 0.54 -7.10 6.37
C GLY A 95 -0.04 -8.37 5.78
N LYS A 96 0.70 -9.48 5.82
CA LYS A 96 0.23 -10.82 5.41
C LYS A 96 -0.95 -11.31 6.25
N GLN A 97 -0.84 -11.18 7.58
CA GLN A 97 -1.91 -11.55 8.51
C GLN A 97 -3.14 -10.66 8.35
N TYR A 98 -2.93 -9.37 8.06
CA TYR A 98 -4.01 -8.46 7.71
C TYR A 98 -4.73 -8.90 6.44
N CYS A 99 -3.99 -9.18 5.37
CA CYS A 99 -4.56 -9.60 4.10
C CYS A 99 -5.34 -10.92 4.21
N SER A 100 -4.79 -11.91 4.91
CA SER A 100 -5.49 -13.16 5.20
C SER A 100 -6.77 -12.90 6.00
N LYS A 101 -6.70 -12.10 7.08
CA LYS A 101 -7.87 -11.76 7.89
C LYS A 101 -8.97 -11.07 7.07
N VAL A 102 -8.61 -10.08 6.25
CA VAL A 102 -9.56 -9.40 5.37
C VAL A 102 -10.18 -10.37 4.37
N PHE A 103 -9.39 -11.25 3.76
CA PHE A 103 -9.90 -12.24 2.80
C PHE A 103 -10.90 -13.21 3.42
N HIS A 104 -10.64 -13.70 4.64
CA HIS A 104 -11.53 -14.65 5.32
C HIS A 104 -12.74 -14.02 6.00
N GLU A 105 -12.60 -12.81 6.55
CA GLU A 105 -13.68 -12.14 7.30
C GLU A 105 -14.56 -11.24 6.43
N ALA A 106 -14.13 -10.88 5.21
CA ALA A 106 -14.93 -10.07 4.31
C ALA A 106 -16.20 -10.82 3.88
N SER A 107 -17.36 -10.20 4.09
CA SER A 107 -18.65 -10.67 3.57
C SER A 107 -18.87 -10.29 2.11
N GLU A 108 -18.23 -9.22 1.64
CA GLU A 108 -18.40 -8.67 0.29
C GLU A 108 -17.23 -9.09 -0.62
N ASP A 109 -17.54 -9.57 -1.83
CA ASP A 109 -16.54 -9.98 -2.82
C ASP A 109 -15.61 -8.82 -3.24
N VAL A 110 -16.12 -7.59 -3.23
CA VAL A 110 -15.34 -6.38 -3.50
C VAL A 110 -14.19 -6.21 -2.50
N SER A 111 -14.48 -6.42 -1.21
CA SER A 111 -13.48 -6.30 -0.14
C SER A 111 -12.42 -7.41 -0.24
N LYS A 112 -12.81 -8.62 -0.67
CA LYS A 112 -11.84 -9.69 -0.97
C LYS A 112 -10.97 -9.35 -2.17
N PHE A 113 -11.54 -8.68 -3.17
CA PHE A 113 -10.80 -8.23 -4.34
C PHE A 113 -9.76 -7.14 -4.02
N GLU A 114 -10.01 -6.27 -3.03
CA GLU A 114 -9.00 -5.30 -2.58
C GLU A 114 -7.70 -5.98 -2.10
N VAL A 115 -7.78 -7.19 -1.56
CA VAL A 115 -6.59 -7.99 -1.19
C VAL A 115 -5.78 -8.36 -2.42
N LEU A 116 -6.43 -8.70 -3.53
CA LEU A 116 -5.77 -9.01 -4.80
C LEU A 116 -5.11 -7.80 -5.45
N ALA A 117 -5.67 -6.60 -5.27
CA ALA A 117 -5.08 -5.35 -5.78
C ALA A 117 -3.76 -4.98 -5.07
N ASN A 118 -3.49 -5.58 -3.90
CA ASN A 118 -2.24 -5.41 -3.18
C ASN A 118 -1.10 -6.28 -3.74
N ASN A 119 0.13 -6.01 -3.29
CA ASN A 119 1.33 -6.73 -3.74
C ASN A 119 1.20 -8.25 -3.52
N ARG A 120 1.56 -9.04 -4.54
CA ARG A 120 1.55 -10.52 -4.52
C ARG A 120 2.24 -11.13 -3.31
N PHE A 121 3.28 -10.46 -2.79
CA PHE A 121 3.96 -10.92 -1.58
C PHE A 121 3.03 -11.08 -0.37
N LEU A 122 1.95 -10.29 -0.28
CA LEU A 122 1.05 -10.28 0.87
C LEU A 122 0.06 -11.45 0.90
N TRP A 123 -0.30 -11.98 -0.27
CA TRP A 123 -1.30 -13.04 -0.41
C TRP A 123 -0.76 -14.35 -0.98
N LYS A 124 0.54 -14.42 -1.31
CA LYS A 124 1.21 -15.63 -1.79
C LYS A 124 0.99 -16.86 -0.90
N ASP A 125 0.89 -16.66 0.41
CA ASP A 125 0.79 -17.74 1.38
C ASP A 125 -0.58 -18.46 1.35
N PHE A 126 -1.61 -17.81 0.80
CA PHE A 126 -2.98 -18.36 0.61
C PHE A 126 -3.44 -18.20 -0.85
N GLU A 127 -2.50 -18.23 -1.78
CA GLU A 127 -2.76 -18.08 -3.22
C GLU A 127 -3.71 -19.16 -3.75
N GLU A 128 -3.62 -20.39 -3.24
CA GLU A 128 -4.51 -21.50 -3.63
C GLU A 128 -5.97 -21.20 -3.28
N GLU A 129 -6.23 -20.66 -2.09
CA GLU A 129 -7.58 -20.32 -1.66
C GLU A 129 -8.18 -19.17 -2.50
N ILE A 130 -7.34 -18.22 -2.90
CA ILE A 130 -7.71 -17.15 -3.83
C ILE A 130 -8.10 -17.73 -5.19
N LYS A 131 -7.35 -18.72 -5.71
CA LYS A 131 -7.66 -19.39 -6.98
C LYS A 131 -9.02 -20.09 -6.90
N GLU A 132 -9.26 -20.82 -5.82
CA GLU A 132 -10.54 -21.50 -5.58
C GLU A 132 -11.70 -20.50 -5.57
N TRP A 133 -11.58 -19.42 -4.80
CA TRP A 133 -12.59 -18.35 -4.73
C TRP A 133 -12.82 -17.70 -6.10
N LEU A 134 -11.76 -17.36 -6.85
CA LEU A 134 -11.89 -16.81 -8.20
C LEU A 134 -12.58 -17.78 -9.14
N SER A 135 -12.20 -19.06 -9.13
CA SER A 135 -12.79 -20.08 -10.02
C SER A 135 -14.28 -20.29 -9.77
N ALA A 136 -14.72 -20.17 -8.51
CA ALA A 136 -16.12 -20.30 -8.11
C ALA A 136 -16.93 -19.01 -8.37
N GLY A 137 -16.32 -17.84 -8.15
CA GLY A 137 -16.99 -16.53 -8.23
C GLY A 137 -17.10 -15.98 -9.65
N ILE A 138 -16.03 -16.08 -10.45
CA ILE A 138 -15.97 -15.52 -11.81
C ILE A 138 -17.15 -15.92 -12.69
N PRO A 139 -17.57 -17.20 -12.76
CA PRO A 139 -18.71 -17.60 -13.59
C PRO A 139 -20.01 -16.89 -13.19
N THR A 140 -20.23 -16.71 -11.89
CA THR A 140 -21.41 -16.04 -11.32
C THR A 140 -21.39 -14.54 -11.62
N TRP A 141 -20.27 -13.86 -11.34
CA TRP A 141 -20.16 -12.42 -11.59
C TRP A 141 -20.23 -12.05 -13.07
N LEU A 142 -19.76 -12.94 -13.96
CA LEU A 142 -19.92 -12.79 -15.41
C LEU A 142 -21.36 -13.02 -15.89
N ALA A 143 -22.11 -13.91 -15.23
CA ALA A 143 -23.51 -14.18 -15.56
C ALA A 143 -24.45 -13.07 -15.06
N GLU A 144 -24.16 -12.51 -13.88
CA GLU A 144 -24.96 -11.45 -13.26
C GLU A 144 -24.59 -10.05 -13.75
N GLU A 145 -23.51 -9.90 -14.54
CA GLU A 145 -22.94 -8.61 -14.95
C GLU A 145 -22.78 -7.64 -13.76
N ALA A 146 -22.14 -8.11 -12.68
CA ALA A 146 -21.99 -7.33 -11.46
C ALA A 146 -21.31 -5.98 -11.73
N GLU A 147 -21.89 -4.88 -11.23
CA GLU A 147 -21.44 -3.50 -11.48
C GLU A 147 -19.99 -3.24 -11.04
N TRP A 148 -19.53 -3.92 -9.99
CA TRP A 148 -18.15 -3.80 -9.51
C TRP A 148 -17.14 -4.58 -10.36
N PHE A 149 -17.59 -5.59 -11.14
CA PHE A 149 -16.72 -6.48 -11.92
C PHE A 149 -16.45 -5.93 -13.33
N ASP A 150 -15.91 -4.73 -13.36
CA ASP A 150 -15.60 -3.98 -14.58
C ASP A 150 -14.34 -4.47 -15.30
N ASP A 151 -14.13 -3.98 -16.52
CA ASP A 151 -12.95 -4.33 -17.34
C ASP A 151 -11.61 -3.96 -16.64
N ALA A 152 -11.60 -2.94 -15.79
CA ALA A 152 -10.44 -2.55 -14.99
C ALA A 152 -10.11 -3.61 -13.91
N VAL A 153 -11.14 -4.12 -13.23
CA VAL A 153 -11.02 -5.18 -12.21
C VAL A 153 -10.56 -6.48 -12.88
N LYS A 154 -11.19 -6.83 -14.00
CA LYS A 154 -10.79 -7.98 -14.83
C LYS A 154 -9.30 -7.91 -15.21
N ALA A 155 -8.79 -6.74 -15.57
CA ALA A 155 -7.39 -6.56 -15.97
C ALA A 155 -6.37 -6.71 -14.82
N GLN A 156 -6.80 -6.48 -13.57
CA GLN A 156 -5.92 -6.64 -12.40
C GLN A 156 -5.67 -8.11 -12.03
N ILE A 157 -6.56 -9.02 -12.41
CA ILE A 157 -6.42 -10.46 -12.12
C ILE A 157 -5.23 -11.01 -12.93
N PRO A 158 -4.16 -11.51 -12.28
CA PRO A 158 -3.06 -12.16 -12.98
C PRO A 158 -3.51 -13.46 -13.64
N ASP A 159 -3.02 -13.72 -14.86
CA ASP A 159 -3.38 -14.93 -15.61
C ASP A 159 -2.98 -16.22 -14.87
N SER A 160 -1.98 -16.15 -13.98
CA SER A 160 -1.53 -17.29 -13.16
C SER A 160 -2.54 -17.73 -12.09
N LEU A 161 -3.55 -16.92 -11.79
CA LEU A 161 -4.58 -17.23 -10.79
C LEU A 161 -5.81 -17.93 -11.38
N VAL A 162 -5.95 -17.97 -12.69
CA VAL A 162 -7.11 -18.60 -13.35
C VAL A 162 -6.62 -19.81 -14.13
N ASP A 163 -6.88 -21.00 -13.57
CA ASP A 163 -6.39 -22.25 -14.17
C ASP A 163 -7.25 -22.67 -15.40
N ASP A 164 -8.49 -22.17 -15.52
CA ASP A 164 -9.36 -22.48 -16.67
C ASP A 164 -9.11 -21.52 -17.86
N PRO A 165 -8.58 -22.02 -18.99
CA PRO A 165 -8.33 -21.20 -20.18
C PRO A 165 -9.63 -20.64 -20.80
N ALA A 166 -10.77 -21.30 -20.62
CA ALA A 166 -12.05 -20.81 -21.12
C ALA A 166 -12.55 -19.59 -20.33
N LEU A 167 -12.30 -19.55 -19.02
CA LEU A 167 -12.62 -18.39 -18.18
C LEU A 167 -11.69 -17.21 -18.50
N LEU A 168 -10.39 -17.45 -18.69
CA LEU A 168 -9.45 -16.42 -19.14
C LEU A 168 -9.89 -15.76 -20.46
N LEU A 169 -10.30 -16.58 -21.43
CA LEU A 169 -10.81 -16.07 -22.71
C LEU A 169 -12.10 -15.25 -22.56
N LYS A 170 -12.99 -15.61 -21.63
CA LYS A 170 -14.19 -14.80 -21.37
C LYS A 170 -13.86 -13.46 -20.73
N ILE A 171 -12.99 -13.45 -19.72
CA ILE A 171 -12.56 -12.24 -19.01
C ILE A 171 -11.84 -11.27 -19.98
N ARG A 172 -10.88 -11.77 -20.75
CA ARG A 172 -10.08 -10.96 -21.69
C ARG A 172 -10.85 -10.66 -22.99
N GLY A 173 -11.64 -11.60 -23.49
CA GLY A 173 -12.37 -11.52 -24.76
C GLY A 173 -13.56 -10.57 -24.73
N GLN A 174 -14.26 -10.45 -23.59
CA GLN A 174 -15.34 -9.45 -23.46
C GLN A 174 -14.82 -8.01 -23.58
N SER A 175 -13.63 -7.73 -23.02
CA SER A 175 -12.98 -6.43 -23.14
C SER A 175 -12.65 -6.09 -24.61
N VAL A 176 -12.08 -7.05 -25.36
CA VAL A 176 -11.78 -6.87 -26.79
C VAL A 176 -13.05 -6.68 -27.63
N ALA A 177 -14.10 -7.49 -27.39
CA ALA A 177 -15.37 -7.36 -28.11
C ALA A 177 -16.06 -6.01 -27.88
N ARG A 178 -15.97 -5.48 -26.65
CA ARG A 178 -16.49 -4.15 -26.30
C ARG A 178 -15.70 -3.03 -26.97
N VAL A 179 -14.38 -3.13 -27.02
CA VAL A 179 -13.51 -2.16 -27.74
C VAL A 179 -13.84 -2.13 -29.24
N ILE A 180 -13.98 -3.30 -29.87
CA ILE A 180 -14.36 -3.40 -31.29
C ILE A 180 -15.74 -2.76 -31.53
N ARG A 181 -16.71 -3.04 -30.67
CA ARG A 181 -18.07 -2.48 -30.75
C ARG A 181 -18.05 -0.95 -30.62
N ASN A 182 -17.30 -0.40 -29.68
CA ASN A 182 -17.18 1.05 -29.50
C ASN A 182 -16.48 1.73 -30.67
N ASN A 183 -15.45 1.10 -31.24
CA ASN A 183 -14.76 1.65 -32.40
C ASN A 183 -15.66 1.63 -33.66
N SER A 184 -16.47 0.59 -33.82
CA SER A 184 -17.48 0.52 -34.90
C SER A 184 -18.54 1.62 -34.77
N ARG A 185 -19.06 1.88 -33.56
CA ARG A 185 -20.02 2.99 -33.30
C ARG A 185 -19.41 4.38 -33.54
N ARG A 186 -18.14 4.58 -33.23
CA ARG A 186 -17.42 5.84 -33.54
C ARG A 186 -17.27 6.03 -35.04
N ARG A 187 -16.97 4.96 -35.79
CA ARG A 187 -16.90 5.02 -37.26
C ARG A 187 -18.25 5.31 -37.91
N SER A 188 -19.34 4.71 -37.42
CA SER A 188 -20.68 4.97 -37.97
C SER A 188 -21.21 6.37 -37.66
N SER A 189 -20.89 6.92 -36.48
CA SER A 189 -21.23 8.32 -36.14
C SER A 189 -20.44 9.34 -36.95
N ILE A 190 -19.14 9.12 -37.18
CA ILE A 190 -18.33 9.96 -38.10
C ILE A 190 -18.86 9.86 -39.53
N ALA A 191 -19.19 8.66 -40.01
CA ALA A 191 -19.77 8.49 -41.34
C ALA A 191 -21.12 9.22 -41.46
N ALA A 192 -22.00 9.13 -40.47
CA ALA A 192 -23.28 9.84 -40.45
C ALA A 192 -23.11 11.38 -40.41
N MET A 193 -22.04 11.88 -39.79
CA MET A 193 -21.73 13.31 -39.71
C MET A 193 -21.20 13.89 -41.04
N ILE A 194 -20.54 13.06 -41.87
CA ILE A 194 -20.01 13.46 -43.18
C ILE A 194 -21.06 13.35 -44.30
N VAL A 195 -22.17 12.63 -44.06
CA VAL A 195 -23.15 12.28 -45.11
C VAL A 195 -24.09 13.41 -45.58
N PRO A 196 -24.38 14.53 -44.88
CA PRO A 196 -25.14 15.62 -45.46
C PRO A 196 -24.21 16.76 -45.93
N THR A 197 -23.43 16.56 -46.98
CA THR A 197 -22.79 17.69 -47.71
C THR A 197 -22.73 17.48 -49.23
N ILE A 198 -22.91 16.25 -49.74
CA ILE A 198 -22.78 15.97 -51.19
C ILE A 198 -24.12 16.00 -51.93
N ALA A 199 -25.26 16.02 -51.24
CA ALA A 199 -26.59 16.00 -51.87
C ALA A 199 -27.11 17.37 -52.38
N GLY A 200 -26.27 18.42 -52.41
CA GLY A 200 -26.70 19.80 -52.72
C GLY A 200 -26.14 20.44 -54.00
N THR A 201 -25.27 19.78 -54.77
CA THR A 201 -24.55 20.42 -55.90
C THR A 201 -24.82 19.80 -57.28
N THR A 202 -26.06 19.38 -57.54
CA THR A 202 -26.51 19.07 -58.91
C THR A 202 -27.86 19.74 -59.21
N ALA A 203 -27.87 21.07 -59.19
CA ALA A 203 -28.91 21.87 -59.83
C ALA A 203 -28.34 23.27 -60.08
N GLU A 204 -27.75 23.48 -61.26
CA GLU A 204 -27.66 24.73 -62.04
C GLU A 204 -26.48 24.62 -63.02
N GLY A 205 -26.83 24.61 -64.32
CA GLY A 205 -25.90 24.47 -65.45
C GLY A 205 -26.59 23.91 -66.67
#